data_AF-A0A7C5EUI1-F1
#
_entry.id   AF-A0A7C5EUI1-F1
#
_cell.length_a   1.000
_cell.length_b   1.000
_cell.length_c   1.000
_cell.angle_alpha   90.00
_cell.angle_beta   90.00
_cell.angle_gamma   90.00
#
_symmetry.space_group_name_H-M   'P 1'
#
loop_
_entity.id
_entity.type
_entity.pdbx_description
1 polymer ?
#
loop_
_entity_poly.entity_id
_entity_poly.type
_entity_poly.pdbx_seq_one_letter_code
_entity_poly.pdbx_strand_id
1 'polypeptide(L)'
;MHELSIAEGIVRQIEELALKRNASRVASVRVEVGSLSGVDPEALRLAFPIAASGTLADGARLCLKKAPAVLKCRNCGKRSSCRGLGFAALCGFCRSPDVETISGRSIVILDAEIEFADRPRKNPMAAMSESPQKAARRVEGRTKPKCVRRASSKSTARPNPEE
;
A
#
# COMPACT_ATOMS: atom_id res chain seq x y z
N MET A 1 -22.14 5.31 -10.30
CA MET A 1 -21.98 6.02 -9.00
C MET A 1 -20.57 6.58 -8.96
N HIS A 2 -20.40 7.87 -8.70
CA HIS A 2 -19.10 8.56 -8.73
C HIS A 2 -18.15 8.08 -7.61
N GLU A 3 -18.68 7.85 -6.41
CA GLU A 3 -17.93 7.45 -5.21
C GLU A 3 -17.47 6.00 -5.26
N LEU A 4 -18.21 5.11 -5.92
CA LEU A 4 -17.80 3.72 -6.11
C LEU A 4 -16.52 3.63 -6.95
N SER A 5 -16.45 4.35 -8.07
CA SER A 5 -15.24 4.37 -8.89
C SER A 5 -14.03 4.98 -8.17
N ILE A 6 -14.26 5.95 -7.26
CA ILE A 6 -13.20 6.48 -6.39
C ILE A 6 -12.74 5.40 -5.41
N ALA A 7 -13.68 4.70 -4.76
CA ALA A 7 -13.37 3.62 -3.83
C ALA A 7 -12.60 2.47 -4.50
N GLU A 8 -13.02 2.03 -5.69
CA GLU A 8 -12.32 1.04 -6.51
C GLU A 8 -10.88 1.48 -6.82
N GLY A 9 -10.69 2.75 -7.18
CA GLY A 9 -9.37 3.33 -7.41
C GLY A 9 -8.47 3.31 -6.17
N ILE A 10 -9.04 3.58 -5.00
CA ILE A 10 -8.33 3.52 -3.71
C ILE A 10 -7.94 2.07 -3.39
N VAL A 11 -8.89 1.14 -3.45
CA VAL A 11 -8.66 -0.30 -3.16
C VAL A 11 -7.56 -0.85 -4.07
N ARG A 12 -7.64 -0.58 -5.38
CA ARG A 12 -6.65 -1.04 -6.35
C ARG A 12 -5.22 -0.57 -6.02
N GLN A 13 -5.05 0.72 -5.69
CA GLN A 13 -3.73 1.27 -5.35
C GLN A 13 -3.16 0.63 -4.09
N ILE A 14 -4.01 0.38 -3.09
CA ILE A 14 -3.58 -0.19 -1.81
C ILE A 14 -3.25 -1.66 -1.97
N GLU A 15 -4.06 -2.39 -2.72
CA GLU A 15 -3.81 -3.80 -3.02
C GLU A 15 -2.49 -3.98 -3.77
N GLU A 16 -2.20 -3.14 -4.76
CA GLU A 16 -0.91 -3.16 -5.47
C GLU A 16 0.27 -2.94 -4.51
N LEU A 17 0.15 -2.00 -3.56
CA LEU A 17 1.17 -1.74 -2.55
C LEU A 17 1.29 -2.88 -1.52
N ALA A 18 0.17 -3.48 -1.11
CA ALA A 18 0.11 -4.59 -0.17
C ALA A 18 0.74 -5.86 -0.75
N LEU A 19 0.42 -6.18 -2.00
CA LEU A 19 0.99 -7.31 -2.74
C LEU A 19 2.51 -7.17 -2.91
N LYS A 20 3.01 -5.98 -3.28
CA LYS A 20 4.45 -5.69 -3.36
C LYS A 20 5.19 -5.94 -2.05
N ARG A 21 4.49 -5.83 -0.91
CA ARG A 21 5.04 -6.05 0.43
C ARG A 21 4.79 -7.47 0.95
N ASN A 22 4.11 -8.34 0.21
CA ASN A 22 3.65 -9.66 0.66
C ASN A 22 2.78 -9.59 1.93
N ALA A 23 1.95 -8.56 2.03
CA ALA A 23 0.95 -8.47 3.09
C ALA A 23 -0.11 -9.57 2.92
N SER A 24 -0.62 -10.09 4.03
CA SER A 24 -1.77 -10.99 4.04
C SER A 24 -3.10 -10.25 4.05
N ARG A 25 -3.12 -9.01 4.57
CA ARG A 25 -4.33 -8.21 4.72
C ARG A 25 -4.03 -6.73 4.91
N VAL A 26 -4.99 -5.86 4.55
CA VAL A 26 -5.01 -4.44 4.92
C VAL A 26 -5.99 -4.25 6.09
N ALA A 27 -5.52 -3.70 7.20
CA ALA A 27 -6.33 -3.46 8.39
C ALA A 27 -7.08 -2.12 8.33
N SER A 28 -6.41 -1.06 7.87
CA SER A 28 -7.00 0.27 7.78
C SER A 28 -6.38 1.10 6.66
N VAL A 29 -7.14 2.09 6.21
CA VAL A 29 -6.76 3.02 5.15
C VAL A 29 -7.10 4.43 5.58
N ARG A 30 -6.12 5.34 5.58
CA ARG A 30 -6.34 6.77 5.83
C ARG A 30 -6.34 7.53 4.52
N VAL A 31 -7.43 8.24 4.25
CA VAL A 31 -7.61 9.04 3.04
C VAL A 31 -7.92 10.48 3.43
N GLU A 32 -7.19 11.43 2.84
CA GLU A 32 -7.48 12.84 2.93
C GLU A 32 -8.39 13.27 1.76
N VAL A 33 -9.52 13.88 2.08
CA VAL A 33 -10.52 14.37 1.12
C VAL A 33 -10.59 15.89 1.21
N GLY A 34 -10.23 16.56 0.13
CA GLY A 34 -10.33 18.00 0.00
C GLY A 34 -11.78 18.50 0.05
N SER A 35 -12.03 19.62 0.73
CA SER A 35 -13.39 20.19 0.88
C SER A 35 -14.04 20.68 -0.43
N LEU A 36 -13.27 20.80 -1.50
CA LEU A 36 -13.68 21.19 -2.86
C LEU A 36 -13.48 20.05 -3.87
N SER A 37 -13.25 18.81 -3.42
CA SER A 37 -13.09 17.64 -4.30
C SER A 37 -14.40 17.23 -4.99
N GLY A 38 -15.54 17.65 -4.43
CA GLY A 38 -16.87 17.22 -4.88
C GLY A 38 -17.28 15.84 -4.39
N VAL A 39 -16.45 15.17 -3.57
CA VAL A 39 -16.73 13.85 -3.01
C VAL A 39 -17.60 13.98 -1.77
N ASP A 40 -18.67 13.19 -1.72
CA ASP A 40 -19.43 13.00 -0.50
C ASP A 40 -18.76 11.96 0.42
N PRO A 41 -18.30 12.34 1.62
CA PRO A 41 -17.57 11.42 2.52
C PRO A 41 -18.42 10.24 3.00
N GLU A 42 -19.73 10.42 3.17
CA GLU A 42 -20.60 9.35 3.67
C GLU A 42 -20.90 8.33 2.57
N ALA A 43 -21.18 8.79 1.34
CA ALA A 43 -21.29 7.92 0.18
C ALA A 43 -19.99 7.17 -0.10
N LEU A 44 -18.82 7.79 0.08
CA LEU A 44 -17.53 7.10 -0.03
C LEU A 44 -17.36 6.01 1.06
N ARG A 45 -17.78 6.27 2.30
CA ARG A 45 -17.78 5.26 3.37
C ARG A 45 -18.68 4.07 3.04
N LEU A 46 -19.81 4.30 2.40
CA LEU A 46 -20.74 3.24 1.99
C LEU A 46 -20.24 2.46 0.77
N ALA A 47 -19.58 3.14 -0.16
CA ALA A 47 -19.06 2.53 -1.38
C ALA A 47 -17.78 1.69 -1.13
N PHE A 48 -16.97 2.06 -0.13
CA PHE A 48 -15.68 1.39 0.12
C PHE A 48 -15.79 -0.11 0.44
N PRO A 49 -16.68 -0.59 1.33
CA PRO A 49 -16.85 -2.02 1.57
C PRO A 49 -17.25 -2.80 0.32
N ILE A 50 -18.07 -2.19 -0.56
CA ILE A 50 -18.50 -2.80 -1.82
C ILE A 50 -17.29 -2.98 -2.75
N ALA A 51 -16.46 -1.95 -2.88
CA ALA A 51 -15.24 -2.01 -3.70
C ALA A 51 -14.16 -2.93 -3.10
N ALA A 52 -14.10 -3.07 -1.78
CA ALA A 52 -13.09 -3.86 -1.08
C ALA A 52 -13.44 -5.36 -0.97
N SER A 53 -14.71 -5.72 -1.18
CA SER A 53 -15.19 -7.10 -1.09
C SER A 53 -14.37 -8.05 -1.97
N GLY A 54 -13.82 -9.11 -1.36
CA GLY A 54 -13.01 -10.10 -2.07
C GLY A 54 -11.57 -9.68 -2.41
N THR A 55 -11.09 -8.55 -1.89
CA THR A 55 -9.70 -8.07 -2.05
C THR A 55 -8.92 -8.20 -0.74
N LEU A 56 -7.62 -7.88 -0.74
CA LEU A 56 -6.82 -7.78 0.50
C LEU A 56 -7.33 -6.70 1.47
N ALA A 57 -8.15 -5.76 1.00
CA ALA A 57 -8.77 -4.71 1.80
C ALA A 57 -10.15 -5.10 2.36
N ASP A 58 -10.58 -6.35 2.20
CA ASP A 58 -11.87 -6.79 2.73
C ASP A 58 -11.95 -6.66 4.26
N GLY A 59 -13.00 -6.01 4.73
CA GLY A 59 -13.19 -5.60 6.11
C GLY A 59 -12.20 -4.56 6.64
N ALA A 60 -11.43 -3.88 5.78
CA ALA A 60 -10.54 -2.80 6.20
C ALA A 60 -11.33 -1.56 6.66
N ARG A 61 -10.80 -0.85 7.66
CA ARG A 61 -11.41 0.39 8.15
C ARG A 61 -11.00 1.59 7.30
N LEU A 62 -11.97 2.28 6.69
CA LEU A 62 -11.73 3.55 6.01
C LEU A 62 -11.80 4.73 6.99
N CYS A 63 -10.69 5.46 7.10
CA CYS A 63 -10.53 6.63 7.95
C CYS A 63 -10.40 7.89 7.08
N LEU A 64 -11.44 8.72 7.04
CA LEU A 64 -11.47 9.94 6.25
C LEU A 64 -11.02 11.16 7.06
N LYS A 65 -10.06 11.91 6.52
CA LYS A 65 -9.62 13.22 7.03
C LYS A 65 -10.05 14.30 6.05
N LYS A 66 -10.70 15.36 6.54
CA LYS A 66 -11.06 16.50 5.69
C LYS A 66 -9.87 17.47 5.57
N ALA A 67 -9.50 17.81 4.34
CA ALA A 67 -8.55 18.87 4.06
C ALA A 67 -9.28 20.17 3.68
N PRO A 68 -9.12 21.26 4.46
CA PRO A 68 -9.74 22.53 4.11
C PRO A 68 -9.12 23.08 2.82
N ALA A 69 -9.96 23.70 2.00
CA ALA A 69 -9.46 24.41 0.83
C ALA A 69 -8.75 25.70 1.24
N VAL A 70 -7.53 25.84 0.73
CA VAL A 70 -6.70 27.04 0.87
C VAL A 70 -6.65 27.75 -0.47
N LEU A 71 -6.99 29.03 -0.45
CA LEU A 71 -6.84 29.94 -1.57
C LEU A 71 -5.63 30.82 -1.35
N LYS A 72 -4.98 31.24 -2.43
CA LYS A 72 -3.92 32.25 -2.44
C LYS A 72 -4.33 33.37 -3.39
N CYS A 73 -4.24 34.61 -2.94
CA CYS A 73 -4.41 35.75 -3.84
C CYS A 73 -3.13 35.96 -4.64
N ARG A 74 -3.24 36.11 -5.96
CA ARG A 74 -2.09 36.39 -6.83
C ARG A 74 -1.62 37.83 -6.71
N ASN A 75 -2.53 38.75 -6.40
CA ASN A 75 -2.20 40.17 -6.26
C ASN A 75 -1.47 40.51 -4.95
N CYS A 76 -1.89 39.95 -3.81
CA CYS A 76 -1.26 40.25 -2.51
C CYS A 76 -0.46 39.08 -1.90
N GLY A 77 -0.47 37.90 -2.53
CA GLY A 77 0.24 36.70 -2.06
C GLY A 77 -0.32 36.02 -0.82
N LYS A 78 -1.30 36.63 -0.13
CA LYS A 78 -1.86 36.10 1.13
C LYS A 78 -2.71 34.85 0.89
N ARG A 79 -2.64 33.92 1.85
CA ARG A 79 -3.43 32.68 1.87
C ARG A 79 -4.63 32.82 2.80
N SER A 80 -5.76 32.25 2.41
CA SER A 80 -6.99 32.24 3.20
C SER A 80 -7.75 30.93 3.03
N SER A 81 -8.46 30.48 4.07
CA SER A 81 -9.39 29.35 3.92
C SER A 81 -10.58 29.74 3.06
N CYS A 82 -11.17 28.78 2.34
CA CYS A 82 -12.39 29.01 1.54
C CYS A 82 -13.62 29.39 2.40
N ARG A 83 -13.55 29.20 3.73
CA ARG A 83 -14.58 29.60 4.69
C ARG A 83 -14.69 31.14 4.72
N GLY A 84 -15.64 31.71 3.99
CA GLY A 84 -15.94 33.16 4.01
C GLY A 84 -15.86 33.87 2.65
N LEU A 85 -15.51 33.18 1.56
CA LEU A 85 -15.70 33.74 0.23
C LEU A 85 -17.15 33.51 -0.16
N GLY A 86 -17.97 34.55 -0.10
CA GLY A 86 -19.33 34.52 -0.64
C GLY A 86 -19.32 34.30 -2.16
N PHE A 87 -20.46 34.53 -2.82
CA PHE A 87 -20.63 34.35 -4.27
C PHE A 87 -19.56 35.05 -5.14
N ALA A 88 -18.87 36.07 -4.60
CA ALA A 88 -17.68 36.65 -5.21
C ALA A 88 -16.44 36.19 -4.43
N ALA A 89 -15.58 35.40 -5.09
CA ALA A 89 -14.31 34.93 -4.53
C ALA A 89 -13.27 36.06 -4.42
N LEU A 90 -13.58 37.10 -3.64
CA LEU A 90 -12.69 38.23 -3.40
C LEU A 90 -11.72 37.92 -2.26
N CYS A 91 -10.46 38.33 -2.42
CA CYS A 91 -9.48 38.26 -1.36
C CYS A 91 -9.92 39.11 -0.15
N GLY A 92 -10.00 38.52 1.04
CA GLY A 92 -10.36 39.23 2.27
C GLY A 92 -9.36 40.34 2.70
N PHE A 93 -8.19 40.44 2.06
CA PHE A 93 -7.16 41.41 2.40
C PHE A 93 -7.04 42.58 1.43
N CYS A 94 -7.11 42.32 0.12
CA CYS A 94 -6.97 43.36 -0.92
C CYS A 94 -8.19 43.48 -1.83
N ARG A 95 -9.24 42.68 -1.60
CA ARG A 95 -10.47 42.59 -2.41
C ARG A 95 -10.27 42.26 -3.89
N SER A 96 -9.06 41.84 -4.28
CA SER A 96 -8.82 41.35 -5.64
C SER A 96 -9.62 40.06 -5.89
N PRO A 97 -10.26 39.91 -7.07
CA PRO A 97 -10.89 38.66 -7.48
C PRO A 97 -9.87 37.61 -7.96
N ASP A 98 -8.59 37.99 -8.10
CA ASP A 98 -7.55 37.10 -8.61
C ASP A 98 -7.02 36.19 -7.49
N VAL A 99 -7.77 35.10 -7.26
CA VAL A 99 -7.48 34.05 -6.28
C VAL A 99 -7.33 32.69 -6.95
N GLU A 100 -6.29 31.96 -6.56
CA GLU A 100 -6.03 30.59 -6.99
C GLU A 100 -6.26 29.60 -5.85
N THR A 101 -6.76 28.40 -6.18
CA THR A 101 -6.89 27.32 -5.20
C THR A 101 -5.58 26.55 -5.09
N ILE A 102 -4.97 26.55 -3.90
CA ILE A 102 -3.71 25.84 -3.62
C ILE A 102 -3.97 24.41 -3.15
N SER A 103 -5.02 24.20 -2.35
CA SER A 103 -5.35 22.90 -1.79
C SER A 103 -6.85 22.70 -1.62
N GLY A 104 -7.25 21.46 -1.31
CA GLY A 104 -8.63 21.12 -1.01
C GLY A 104 -9.45 20.61 -2.19
N ARG A 105 -8.85 20.39 -3.37
CA ARG A 105 -9.52 19.70 -4.50
C ARG A 105 -9.14 18.23 -4.63
N SER A 106 -8.06 17.82 -3.97
CA SER A 106 -7.47 16.49 -4.14
C SER A 106 -8.09 15.45 -3.20
N ILE A 107 -7.95 14.19 -3.60
CA ILE A 107 -8.16 13.01 -2.76
C ILE A 107 -6.82 12.30 -2.70
N VAL A 108 -6.32 12.03 -1.50
CA VAL A 108 -4.96 11.50 -1.30
C VAL A 108 -4.99 10.37 -0.29
N ILE A 109 -4.42 9.21 -0.65
CA ILE A 109 -4.17 8.14 0.31
C ILE A 109 -2.96 8.57 1.16
N LEU A 110 -3.16 8.74 2.46
CA LEU A 110 -2.10 9.15 3.38
C LEU A 110 -1.24 7.95 3.76
N ASP A 111 -1.88 6.85 4.13
CA ASP A 111 -1.23 5.62 4.57
C ASP A 111 -2.25 4.48 4.67
N ALA A 112 -1.73 3.26 4.77
CA ALA A 112 -2.49 2.05 5.00
C ALA A 112 -1.74 1.16 6.00
N GLU A 113 -2.46 0.59 6.94
CA GLU A 113 -1.95 -0.41 7.88
C GLU A 113 -2.13 -1.80 7.27
N ILE A 114 -1.06 -2.58 7.24
CA ILE A 114 -1.03 -3.92 6.64
C ILE A 114 -0.57 -4.95 7.66
N GLU A 115 -1.12 -6.14 7.55
CA GLU A 115 -0.74 -7.31 8.32
C GLU A 115 0.04 -8.27 7.43
N PHE A 116 1.01 -8.96 8.01
CA PHE A 116 1.76 -10.01 7.34
C PHE A 116 1.34 -11.34 7.92
N ALA A 117 1.25 -12.37 7.07
CA ALA A 117 1.11 -13.72 7.57
C ALA A 117 2.34 -14.04 8.41
N ASP A 118 2.12 -14.45 9.65
CA ASP A 118 3.19 -15.01 10.47
C ASP A 118 3.86 -16.14 9.68
N ARG A 119 5.11 -15.94 9.27
CA ARG A 119 5.92 -17.07 8.83
C ARG A 119 5.94 -18.02 10.03
N PRO A 120 5.58 -19.30 9.87
CA PRO A 120 5.75 -20.25 10.96
C PRO A 120 7.22 -20.14 11.38
N ARG A 121 7.46 -19.78 12.64
CA ARG A 121 8.81 -19.82 13.21
C ARG A 121 9.27 -21.25 12.99
N LYS A 122 10.19 -21.47 12.05
CA LYS A 122 10.87 -22.77 11.92
C LYS A 122 11.58 -22.95 13.24
N ASN A 123 10.98 -23.73 14.13
CA ASN A 123 11.63 -24.09 15.38
C ASN A 123 12.81 -25.00 14.98
N PRO A 124 14.09 -24.60 15.20
CA PRO A 124 15.23 -25.41 14.78
C PRO A 124 15.35 -26.74 15.56
N MET A 125 14.43 -27.04 16.50
CA MET A 125 14.46 -28.23 17.35
C MET A 125 13.63 -29.43 16.86
N ALA A 126 12.84 -29.34 15.79
CA ALA A 126 12.03 -30.47 15.31
C ALA A 126 12.78 -31.46 14.39
N ALA A 127 14.07 -31.26 14.13
CA ALA A 127 14.87 -32.08 13.21
C ALA A 127 15.70 -33.19 13.90
N MET A 128 15.41 -33.55 15.15
CA MET A 128 16.13 -34.63 15.86
C MET A 128 15.18 -35.56 16.62
N SER A 129 14.33 -36.31 15.90
CA SER A 129 13.68 -37.50 16.47
C SER A 129 13.22 -38.47 15.38
N GLU A 130 14.11 -38.86 14.46
CA GLU A 130 13.95 -40.10 13.70
C GLU A 130 15.26 -40.88 13.76
N SER A 131 15.33 -41.78 14.74
CA SER A 131 16.38 -42.78 14.90
C SER A 131 16.28 -43.85 13.79
N PRO A 132 17.36 -44.18 13.06
CA PRO A 132 17.37 -45.31 12.15
C PRO A 132 18.23 -46.45 12.73
N GLN A 133 17.62 -47.43 13.40
CA GLN A 133 18.30 -48.70 13.72
C GLN A 133 17.35 -49.91 13.69
N LYS A 134 17.44 -50.67 12.59
CA LYS A 134 17.62 -52.15 12.51
C LYS A 134 16.80 -52.79 11.39
N ALA A 135 17.50 -53.20 10.33
CA ALA A 135 17.25 -54.49 9.67
C ALA A 135 18.51 -54.91 8.89
N ALA A 136 19.05 -56.06 9.24
CA ALA A 136 20.24 -56.65 8.64
C ALA A 136 19.85 -57.65 7.54
N ARG A 137 20.60 -57.70 6.42
CA ARG A 137 21.23 -58.92 5.84
C ARG A 137 21.83 -58.68 4.43
N ARG A 138 23.10 -59.10 4.30
CA ARG A 138 23.84 -59.78 3.18
C ARG A 138 22.99 -60.11 1.92
N VAL A 139 23.44 -59.98 0.66
CA VAL A 139 24.59 -60.64 -0.03
C VAL A 139 24.93 -59.92 -1.37
N GLU A 140 26.24 -59.90 -1.67
CA GLU A 140 27.05 -59.75 -2.90
C GLU A 140 26.45 -59.53 -4.31
N GLY A 141 27.15 -58.71 -5.12
CA GLY A 141 27.11 -58.77 -6.59
C GLY A 141 27.75 -57.57 -7.34
N ARG A 142 28.92 -57.81 -7.95
CA ARG A 142 29.57 -57.18 -9.14
C ARG A 142 28.77 -56.09 -9.91
N THR A 143 29.30 -54.99 -10.45
CA THR A 143 30.53 -54.72 -11.24
C THR A 143 30.81 -53.19 -11.34
N LYS A 144 32.10 -52.82 -11.50
CA LYS A 144 32.64 -51.48 -11.87
C LYS A 144 32.32 -51.10 -13.35
N PRO A 145 32.82 -49.96 -13.90
CA PRO A 145 32.80 -48.55 -13.47
C PRO A 145 32.40 -47.60 -14.65
N LYS A 146 32.25 -46.28 -14.43
CA LYS A 146 32.81 -45.27 -15.36
C LYS A 146 32.82 -43.86 -14.79
N CYS A 147 33.88 -43.17 -15.21
CA CYS A 147 34.44 -41.92 -14.73
C CYS A 147 34.17 -40.81 -15.76
N VAL A 148 33.71 -39.62 -15.36
CA VAL A 148 33.96 -38.33 -16.04
C VAL A 148 33.61 -37.21 -15.03
N ARG A 149 34.57 -36.45 -14.46
CA ARG A 149 35.10 -35.14 -14.93
C ARG A 149 33.95 -34.19 -15.37
N ARG A 150 33.84 -32.92 -14.98
CA ARG A 150 34.87 -31.88 -14.72
C ARG A 150 34.17 -30.59 -14.26
N ALA A 151 34.97 -29.71 -13.64
CA ALA A 151 35.01 -28.24 -13.77
C ALA A 151 33.82 -27.43 -13.22
N SER A 152 34.06 -26.61 -12.19
CA SER A 152 34.34 -25.16 -12.29
C SER A 152 33.03 -24.36 -12.48
N SER A 153 32.73 -23.27 -11.79
CA SER A 153 33.57 -22.20 -11.30
C SER A 153 32.73 -21.23 -10.44
N LYS A 154 33.33 -20.77 -9.35
CA LYS A 154 33.40 -19.38 -8.85
C LYS A 154 32.55 -18.30 -9.56
N SER A 155 31.75 -17.55 -8.82
CA SER A 155 31.99 -16.12 -8.46
C SER A 155 30.88 -15.66 -7.50
N THR A 156 31.15 -15.35 -6.24
CA THR A 156 31.67 -14.10 -5.65
C THR A 156 30.89 -12.83 -6.02
N ALA A 157 30.19 -12.33 -5.00
CA ALA A 157 30.22 -10.95 -4.52
C ALA A 157 29.48 -9.84 -5.31
N ARG A 158 28.40 -9.36 -4.67
CA ARG A 158 27.99 -7.94 -4.54
C ARG A 158 29.17 -7.05 -4.04
N PRO A 159 29.11 -5.70 -4.02
CA PRO A 159 27.93 -4.80 -4.15
C PRO A 159 28.11 -3.53 -5.04
N ASN A 160 26.95 -2.90 -5.35
CA ASN A 160 26.58 -1.46 -5.40
C ASN A 160 27.59 -0.37 -4.93
N PRO A 161 27.28 0.94 -5.09
CA PRO A 161 26.51 1.71 -6.10
C PRO A 161 27.25 3.03 -6.51
N GLU A 162 26.51 4.08 -6.93
CA GLU A 162 26.88 5.44 -7.40
C GLU A 162 26.91 5.50 -8.95
N GLU A 163 26.09 6.27 -9.66
CA GLU A 163 25.47 7.60 -9.46
C GLU A 163 23.96 7.66 -9.76
#